data_AF-A0A953EL94-F1
#
_entry.id   AF-A0A953EL94-F1
#
_cell.length_a   1.000
_cell.length_b   1.000
_cell.length_c   1.000
_cell.angle_alpha   90.00
_cell.angle_beta   90.00
_cell.angle_gamma   90.00
#
_symmetry.space_group_name_H-M   'P 1'
#
loop_
_entity.id
_entity.type
_entity.pdbx_description
1 polymer ?
#
loop_
_entity_poly.entity_id
_entity_poly.type
_entity_poly.pdbx_seq_one_letter_code
_entity_poly.pdbx_strand_id
1 'polypeptide(L)'
;MKSERPARSVNRLGRGLTPERFFISTKGFKKIATSNVNSADADGVTAVIEPQDAVRPELVPPSTAGMTTKVVKGSLWTLAGQVAPLGVSLVATPFTIRLLGAEGYGVLILVGLIPTYLGFADLGMGIASTKFGSEAYAAGDAEKEARTVRTAAVLSLLLSVPFGVAIFVLSGWLATLFNVPAHLHAEASLALKVAAVTFVVNFLNQIFNTPQLDRLRMDLNTFVTSGFRMLGIAATPIVIYLGFGILGAVVVLLIASLATLAGHIYVSGRLLPNLFDLSLDRTIIRPMLKFGGALAIASVAALTVANLEKLILPAFVTVRALAYYTVAFTLASMLTMFAFSMIQSLVPAFSQLQGERNREQMQSLYSRSVRINLVLMLPALVGLAIVAETFFNAWAGPDFGRESIFPFYILLIGLVLNIPAYLPYSVIMAVGRTDIFAKLYFAELAPYIFLVLLLTWYFGIFGAAIAWTIRIGMDAVLQFYLAKKVAGLTWPPDFGVAILTAGSLIVPPFLLHIYFGHLTVVTIGAFLISVILYLLFVWKKILFSDERERIIHRLERLRFSF
;
A
#
# COMPACT_ATOMS: atom_id res chain seq x y z
N MET A 1 -6.01 15.98 67.43
CA MET A 1 -5.36 16.67 68.57
C MET A 1 -4.25 17.54 67.97
N LYS A 2 -4.37 18.88 68.10
CA LYS A 2 -3.40 20.01 67.91
C LYS A 2 -2.21 19.82 66.94
N SER A 3 -1.90 20.72 66.00
CA SER A 3 -1.52 22.14 66.19
C SER A 3 -1.25 22.77 64.80
N GLU A 4 -1.84 23.92 64.46
CA GLU A 4 -1.28 25.29 64.51
C GLU A 4 -0.16 25.67 63.50
N ARG A 5 -0.61 26.34 62.43
CA ARG A 5 -0.22 27.68 61.92
C ARG A 5 1.22 28.02 61.44
N PRO A 6 1.36 29.07 60.59
CA PRO A 6 2.30 29.16 59.47
C PRO A 6 3.36 30.27 59.61
N ALA A 7 4.32 30.34 58.67
CA ALA A 7 4.84 31.56 58.03
C ALA A 7 6.24 31.33 57.41
N ARG A 8 6.46 31.75 56.15
CA ARG A 8 7.31 32.91 55.80
C ARG A 8 7.51 33.04 54.29
N SER A 9 7.60 34.30 53.92
CA SER A 9 7.54 34.95 52.62
C SER A 9 8.92 35.27 52.02
N VAL A 10 8.90 35.60 50.71
CA VAL A 10 9.65 36.68 50.00
C VAL A 10 10.60 36.24 48.86
N ASN A 11 10.14 36.53 47.62
CA ASN A 11 10.82 37.10 46.42
C ASN A 11 12.11 36.45 45.86
N ARG A 12 12.38 36.38 44.54
CA ARG A 12 12.13 37.34 43.43
C ARG A 12 12.54 36.70 42.07
N LEU A 13 11.90 37.18 40.97
CA LEU A 13 12.35 37.23 39.56
C LEU A 13 12.45 35.89 38.78
N GLY A 14 11.93 35.72 37.55
CA GLY A 14 11.23 36.59 36.60
C GLY A 14 11.17 35.92 35.21
N ARG A 15 10.24 36.39 34.36
CA ARG A 15 9.97 36.03 32.94
C ARG A 15 9.24 34.68 32.77
N GLY A 16 8.09 34.57 32.13
CA GLY A 16 7.27 35.46 31.31
C GLY A 16 6.46 34.54 30.39
N LEU A 17 5.14 34.70 30.34
CA LEU A 17 4.18 34.29 29.29
C LEU A 17 2.75 34.41 29.85
N THR A 18 2.02 35.43 29.39
CA THR A 18 0.58 35.62 29.62
C THR A 18 -0.24 34.97 28.51
N PRO A 19 -1.45 34.44 28.80
CA PRO A 19 -2.44 34.08 27.79
C PRO A 19 -3.54 35.16 27.69
N GLU A 20 -3.66 35.83 26.54
CA GLU A 20 -4.79 36.72 26.28
C GLU A 20 -5.98 35.97 25.65
N ARG A 21 -7.12 36.12 26.31
CA ARG A 21 -8.46 35.70 25.90
C ARG A 21 -9.01 36.71 24.89
N PHE A 22 -9.52 36.24 23.75
CA PHE A 22 -10.35 37.06 22.87
C PHE A 22 -11.82 37.01 23.33
N PHE A 23 -12.31 38.15 23.82
CA PHE A 23 -13.72 38.49 23.98
C PHE A 23 -14.26 38.97 22.62
N ILE A 24 -15.42 38.46 22.18
CA ILE A 24 -16.15 39.01 21.03
C ILE A 24 -17.22 39.99 21.54
N SER A 25 -17.18 41.18 20.96
CA SER A 25 -17.99 42.37 21.25
C SER A 25 -19.43 42.21 20.74
N THR A 26 -20.41 42.40 21.63
CA THR A 26 -21.82 42.63 21.30
C THR A 26 -22.12 44.13 21.28
N LYS A 27 -21.91 44.78 20.13
CA LYS A 27 -22.47 46.11 19.83
C LYS A 27 -22.93 46.15 18.37
N GLY A 28 -24.23 45.99 18.17
CA GLY A 28 -24.84 46.09 16.84
C GLY A 28 -26.34 45.85 16.81
N PHE A 29 -27.11 46.34 17.80
CA PHE A 29 -28.58 46.35 17.72
C PHE A 29 -29.14 47.59 18.41
N LYS A 30 -29.40 48.66 17.64
CA LYS A 30 -30.37 49.72 17.95
C LYS A 30 -30.47 50.71 16.78
N LYS A 31 -31.54 50.60 15.96
CA LYS A 31 -32.47 51.67 15.56
C LYS A 31 -33.22 51.31 14.27
N ILE A 32 -34.39 51.96 14.12
CA ILE A 32 -35.34 52.02 12.99
C ILE A 32 -36.45 50.95 13.13
N ALA A 33 -37.74 51.27 13.21
CA ALA A 33 -38.48 52.53 13.37
C ALA A 33 -39.90 52.20 13.86
N THR A 34 -40.46 53.07 14.69
CA THR A 34 -41.88 53.21 14.99
C THR A 34 -42.57 54.01 13.88
N SER A 35 -43.67 53.51 13.32
CA SER A 35 -44.72 54.37 12.73
C SER A 35 -46.08 53.69 12.79
N ASN A 36 -47.04 54.42 13.34
CA ASN A 36 -48.46 54.15 13.52
C ASN A 36 -49.19 53.72 12.23
N VAL A 37 -50.18 52.83 12.35
CA VAL A 37 -51.53 53.00 11.77
C VAL A 37 -52.57 52.37 12.72
N ASN A 38 -53.67 53.10 12.94
CA ASN A 38 -54.84 52.77 13.75
C ASN A 38 -55.91 52.01 12.93
N SER A 39 -56.88 51.43 13.65
CA SER A 39 -58.26 51.08 13.28
C SER A 39 -58.56 49.73 12.60
N ALA A 40 -59.43 48.99 13.31
CA ALA A 40 -60.57 48.17 12.86
C ALA A 40 -60.44 47.34 11.58
N ASP A 41 -60.51 46.02 11.71
CA ASP A 41 -61.72 45.28 11.34
C ASP A 41 -61.63 43.82 11.81
N ALA A 42 -62.78 43.32 12.24
CA ALA A 42 -63.01 41.93 12.55
C ALA A 42 -63.13 41.16 11.22
N ASP A 43 -62.36 40.09 11.05
CA ASP A 43 -62.82 38.88 10.39
C ASP A 43 -61.84 37.73 10.62
N GLY A 44 -62.39 36.60 11.07
CA GLY A 44 -61.64 35.39 11.35
C GLY A 44 -61.15 34.74 10.07
N VAL A 45 -59.82 34.71 9.90
CA VAL A 45 -59.14 33.75 9.04
C VAL A 45 -57.90 33.27 9.79
N THR A 46 -57.93 32.03 10.27
CA THR A 46 -56.76 31.31 10.79
C THR A 46 -55.80 31.04 9.63
N ALA A 47 -54.89 31.98 9.37
CA ALA A 47 -53.75 31.76 8.51
C ALA A 47 -52.80 30.76 9.18
N VAL A 48 -52.70 29.55 8.60
CA VAL A 48 -51.61 28.62 8.91
C VAL A 48 -50.33 29.25 8.40
N ILE A 49 -49.54 29.83 9.30
CA ILE A 49 -48.20 30.32 8.99
C ILE A 49 -47.30 29.07 8.92
N GLU A 50 -47.01 28.61 7.71
CA GLU A 50 -45.86 27.73 7.48
C GLU A 50 -44.59 28.46 7.93
N PRO A 51 -43.67 27.82 8.68
CA PRO A 51 -42.38 28.43 8.98
C PRO A 51 -41.52 28.41 7.72
N GLN A 52 -41.76 29.37 6.82
CA GLN A 52 -40.76 29.82 5.86
C GLN A 52 -39.67 30.58 6.65
N ASP A 53 -38.42 30.30 6.34
CA ASP A 53 -37.20 30.88 6.92
C ASP A 53 -36.59 30.19 8.15
N ALA A 54 -36.54 28.85 8.16
CA ALA A 54 -35.37 28.19 8.74
C ALA A 54 -34.17 28.39 7.80
N VAL A 55 -33.45 29.50 7.99
CA VAL A 55 -32.17 29.78 7.31
C VAL A 55 -31.26 28.58 7.53
N ARG A 56 -31.10 27.75 6.48
CA ARG A 56 -30.05 26.73 6.47
C ARG A 56 -28.72 27.49 6.59
N PRO A 57 -27.87 27.20 7.58
CA PRO A 57 -26.57 27.84 7.65
C PRO A 57 -25.88 27.63 6.30
N GLU A 58 -25.51 28.75 5.67
CA GLU A 58 -24.76 28.77 4.42
C GLU A 58 -23.52 27.90 4.65
N LEU A 59 -23.45 26.77 3.95
CA LEU A 59 -22.31 25.85 4.02
C LEU A 59 -21.09 26.61 3.51
N VAL A 60 -20.37 27.28 4.40
CA VAL A 60 -19.07 27.88 4.08
C VAL A 60 -18.21 26.75 3.54
N PRO A 61 -17.84 26.77 2.24
CA PRO A 61 -17.03 25.70 1.70
C PRO A 61 -15.72 25.65 2.50
N PRO A 62 -15.26 24.46 2.89
CA PRO A 62 -14.04 24.33 3.69
C PRO A 62 -12.91 25.10 2.99
N SER A 63 -12.25 25.99 3.73
CA SER A 63 -11.14 26.78 3.22
C SER A 63 -10.11 25.86 2.57
N THR A 64 -9.87 26.05 1.28
CA THR A 64 -8.85 25.33 0.51
C THR A 64 -7.44 25.77 0.91
N ALA A 65 -7.32 26.88 1.65
CA ALA A 65 -6.05 27.39 2.15
C ALA A 65 -5.41 26.37 3.12
N GLY A 66 -4.25 25.84 2.72
CA GLY A 66 -3.50 24.85 3.50
C GLY A 66 -3.85 23.38 3.23
N MET A 67 -4.85 23.09 2.38
CA MET A 67 -5.17 21.72 1.97
C MET A 67 -3.99 21.07 1.24
N THR A 68 -3.35 21.79 0.31
CA THR A 68 -2.15 21.33 -0.42
C THR A 68 -1.03 20.93 0.53
N THR A 69 -0.74 21.75 1.55
CA THR A 69 0.30 21.47 2.55
C THR A 69 -0.05 20.24 3.39
N LYS A 70 -1.31 20.09 3.80
CA LYS A 70 -1.79 18.89 4.52
C LYS A 70 -1.67 17.63 3.66
N VAL A 71 -2.02 17.72 2.37
CA VAL A 71 -1.90 16.60 1.42
C VAL A 71 -0.44 16.19 1.26
N VAL A 72 0.48 17.12 0.97
CA VAL A 72 1.91 16.82 0.80
C VAL A 72 2.51 16.20 2.06
N LYS A 73 2.27 16.81 3.23
CA LYS A 73 2.73 16.27 4.51
C LYS A 73 2.11 14.89 4.77
N GLY A 74 0.84 14.71 4.43
CA GLY A 74 0.14 13.45 4.59
C GLY A 74 0.66 12.34 3.68
N SER A 75 1.02 12.67 2.44
CA SER A 75 1.68 11.74 1.51
C SER A 75 3.03 11.27 2.05
N LEU A 76 3.85 12.18 2.61
CA LEU A 76 5.12 11.81 3.24
C LEU A 76 4.93 10.87 4.43
N TRP A 77 3.95 11.14 5.30
CA TRP A 77 3.59 10.22 6.38
C TRP A 77 3.15 8.86 5.85
N THR A 78 2.29 8.84 4.84
CA THR A 78 1.80 7.60 4.23
C THR A 78 2.95 6.77 3.65
N LEU A 79 3.87 7.42 2.93
CA LEU A 79 5.07 6.78 2.39
C LEU A 79 5.97 6.24 3.51
N ALA A 80 6.23 7.02 4.56
CA ALA A 80 6.98 6.57 5.72
C ALA A 80 6.31 5.36 6.41
N GLY A 81 4.98 5.37 6.51
CA GLY A 81 4.18 4.26 7.04
C GLY A 81 4.22 2.99 6.20
N GLN A 82 4.50 3.09 4.90
CA GLN A 82 4.68 1.94 4.03
C GLN A 82 6.12 1.41 4.09
N VAL A 83 7.12 2.29 4.08
CA VAL A 83 8.54 1.92 4.01
C VAL A 83 9.08 1.44 5.37
N ALA A 84 8.69 2.08 6.48
CA ALA A 84 9.24 1.74 7.79
C ALA A 84 8.93 0.29 8.23
N PRO A 85 7.69 -0.23 8.11
CA PRO A 85 7.42 -1.64 8.42
C PRO A 85 8.17 -2.62 7.52
N LEU A 86 8.43 -2.28 6.26
CA LEU A 86 9.24 -3.09 5.36
C LEU A 86 10.70 -3.17 5.84
N GLY A 87 11.26 -2.05 6.30
CA GLY A 87 12.60 -2.03 6.91
C GLY A 87 12.68 -2.89 8.18
N VAL A 88 11.70 -2.78 9.08
CA VAL A 88 11.62 -3.63 10.29
C VAL A 88 11.45 -5.11 9.91
N SER A 89 10.63 -5.41 8.91
CA SER A 89 10.45 -6.77 8.41
C SER A 89 11.73 -7.33 7.79
N LEU A 90 12.48 -6.54 7.03
CA LEU A 90 13.76 -6.95 6.45
C LEU A 90 14.77 -7.37 7.53
N VAL A 91 14.77 -6.68 8.67
CA VAL A 91 15.64 -6.99 9.82
C VAL A 91 15.11 -8.18 10.63
N ALA A 92 13.80 -8.28 10.87
CA ALA A 92 13.21 -9.33 11.71
C ALA A 92 13.16 -10.71 11.02
N THR A 93 12.88 -10.73 9.72
CA THR A 93 12.74 -11.94 8.91
C THR A 93 13.92 -12.93 9.01
N PRO A 94 15.20 -12.54 8.92
CA PRO A 94 16.31 -13.48 8.99
C PRO A 94 16.36 -14.21 10.34
N PHE A 95 16.03 -13.53 11.44
CA PHE A 95 15.92 -14.17 12.75
C PHE A 95 14.75 -15.15 12.78
N THR A 96 13.58 -14.75 12.29
CA THR A 96 12.40 -15.62 12.18
C THR A 96 12.68 -16.87 11.35
N ILE A 97 13.34 -16.73 10.19
CA ILE A 97 13.72 -17.85 9.32
C ILE A 97 14.66 -18.81 10.05
N ARG A 98 15.71 -18.30 10.69
CA ARG A 98 16.72 -19.14 11.36
C ARG A 98 16.18 -19.87 12.58
N LEU A 99 15.23 -19.26 13.30
CA LEU A 99 14.63 -19.86 14.49
C LEU A 99 13.56 -20.91 14.15
N LEU A 100 12.78 -20.71 13.08
CA LEU A 100 11.72 -21.65 12.68
C LEU A 100 12.18 -22.69 11.65
N GLY A 101 13.31 -22.46 10.98
CA GLY A 101 13.70 -23.22 9.79
C GLY A 101 12.78 -22.96 8.59
N ALA A 102 13.11 -23.58 7.45
CA ALA A 102 12.37 -23.38 6.20
C ALA A 102 10.91 -23.86 6.27
N GLU A 103 10.64 -24.98 6.96
CA GLU A 103 9.26 -25.49 7.13
C GLU A 103 8.42 -24.57 7.99
N GLY A 104 8.89 -24.23 9.19
CA GLY A 104 8.14 -23.37 10.10
C GLY A 104 7.93 -21.96 9.53
N TYR A 105 8.92 -21.40 8.83
CA TYR A 105 8.76 -20.13 8.13
C TYR A 105 7.76 -20.22 6.96
N GLY A 106 7.78 -21.31 6.20
CA GLY A 106 6.81 -21.58 5.14
C GLY A 106 5.38 -21.69 5.66
N VAL A 107 5.19 -22.36 6.80
CA VAL A 107 3.90 -22.42 7.51
C VAL A 107 3.49 -21.03 7.99
N LEU A 108 4.40 -20.23 8.56
CA LEU A 108 4.09 -18.87 9.00
C LEU A 108 3.63 -17.98 7.84
N ILE A 109 4.28 -18.08 6.67
CA ILE A 109 3.85 -17.39 5.44
C ILE A 109 2.45 -17.87 5.05
N LEU A 110 2.21 -19.18 5.01
CA LEU A 110 0.93 -19.77 4.65
C LEU A 110 -0.22 -19.29 5.55
N VAL A 111 0.01 -19.27 6.87
CA VAL A 111 -0.97 -18.79 7.87
C VAL A 111 -1.36 -17.33 7.62
N GLY A 112 -0.41 -16.49 7.18
CA GLY A 112 -0.69 -15.10 6.80
C GLY A 112 -1.33 -14.96 5.41
N LEU A 113 -0.98 -15.84 4.47
CA LEU A 113 -1.50 -15.80 3.10
C LEU A 113 -2.99 -16.13 3.04
N ILE A 114 -3.46 -17.17 3.72
CA ILE A 114 -4.86 -17.62 3.63
C ILE A 114 -5.86 -16.46 3.92
N PRO A 115 -5.75 -15.71 5.04
CA PRO A 115 -6.60 -14.55 5.26
C PRO A 115 -6.42 -13.43 4.21
N THR A 116 -5.20 -13.25 3.68
CA THR A 116 -4.91 -12.21 2.68
C THR A 116 -5.72 -12.41 1.40
N TYR A 117 -5.94 -13.66 0.97
CA TYR A 117 -6.78 -13.96 -0.20
C TYR A 117 -8.26 -13.65 0.01
N LEU A 118 -8.70 -13.70 1.27
CA LEU A 118 -10.05 -13.31 1.66
C LEU A 118 -10.13 -11.82 2.00
N GLY A 119 -9.13 -11.01 1.60
CA GLY A 119 -9.12 -9.56 1.82
C GLY A 119 -10.28 -8.79 1.16
N PHE A 120 -11.03 -9.43 0.26
CA PHE A 120 -12.27 -8.89 -0.31
C PHE A 120 -13.51 -9.11 0.59
N ALA A 121 -13.38 -9.83 1.71
CA ALA A 121 -14.50 -10.30 2.51
C ALA A 121 -15.33 -9.18 3.16
N ASP A 122 -14.81 -7.97 3.34
CA ASP A 122 -15.60 -6.82 3.79
C ASP A 122 -16.34 -6.11 2.65
N LEU A 123 -16.28 -6.61 1.42
CA LEU A 123 -16.78 -5.96 0.22
C LEU A 123 -16.35 -4.48 0.09
N GLY A 124 -15.12 -4.14 0.48
CA GLY A 124 -14.59 -2.77 0.36
C GLY A 124 -15.23 -1.77 1.32
N MET A 125 -15.82 -2.23 2.44
CA MET A 125 -16.42 -1.34 3.44
C MET A 125 -15.42 -0.33 4.02
N GLY A 126 -14.13 -0.66 4.11
CA GLY A 126 -13.09 0.32 4.51
C GLY A 126 -13.10 1.58 3.64
N ILE A 127 -12.98 1.41 2.32
CA ILE A 127 -12.96 2.53 1.36
C ILE A 127 -14.34 3.21 1.29
N ALA A 128 -15.43 2.43 1.35
CA ALA A 128 -16.78 2.99 1.36
C ALA A 128 -16.99 3.88 2.59
N SER A 129 -16.54 3.44 3.78
CA SER A 129 -16.58 4.20 5.02
C SER A 129 -15.90 5.55 4.85
N THR A 130 -14.64 5.57 4.37
CA THR A 130 -13.92 6.82 4.11
C THR A 130 -14.63 7.72 3.09
N LYS A 131 -15.15 7.16 2.00
CA LYS A 131 -15.85 7.97 0.98
C LYS A 131 -17.08 8.67 1.55
N PHE A 132 -18.02 7.89 2.09
CA PHE A 132 -19.29 8.44 2.59
C PHE A 132 -19.09 9.22 3.90
N GLY A 133 -18.09 8.86 4.71
CA GLY A 133 -17.66 9.60 5.89
C GLY A 133 -17.10 10.98 5.53
N SER A 134 -16.18 11.05 4.57
CA SER A 134 -15.65 12.30 4.03
C SER A 134 -16.73 13.21 3.42
N GLU A 135 -17.73 12.64 2.74
CA GLU A 135 -18.89 13.40 2.23
C GLU A 135 -19.72 14.01 3.38
N ALA A 136 -19.96 13.26 4.46
CA ALA A 136 -20.66 13.76 5.64
C ALA A 136 -19.85 14.80 6.41
N TYR A 137 -18.54 14.59 6.58
CA TYR A 137 -17.61 15.54 7.18
C TYR A 137 -17.55 16.85 6.41
N ALA A 138 -17.46 16.79 5.06
CA ALA A 138 -17.47 17.97 4.19
C ALA A 138 -18.79 18.75 4.28
N ALA A 139 -19.91 18.06 4.56
CA ALA A 139 -21.21 18.68 4.80
C ALA A 139 -21.39 19.21 6.23
N GLY A 140 -20.38 19.06 7.11
CA GLY A 140 -20.47 19.48 8.52
C GLY A 140 -21.39 18.61 9.39
N ASP A 141 -21.81 17.45 8.89
CA ASP A 141 -22.76 16.55 9.57
C ASP A 141 -22.02 15.43 10.31
N ALA A 142 -21.53 15.77 11.51
CA ALA A 142 -20.79 14.85 12.37
C ALA A 142 -21.61 13.62 12.78
N GLU A 143 -22.93 13.75 12.94
CA GLU A 143 -23.77 12.60 13.31
C GLU A 143 -23.91 11.62 12.13
N LYS A 144 -24.08 12.14 10.92
CA LYS A 144 -24.08 11.29 9.71
C LYS A 144 -22.72 10.65 9.46
N GLU A 145 -21.61 11.35 9.71
CA GLU A 145 -20.27 10.76 9.68
C GLU A 145 -20.18 9.58 10.66
N ALA A 146 -20.57 9.80 11.93
CA ALA A 146 -20.54 8.76 12.96
C ALA A 146 -21.43 7.57 12.60
N ARG A 147 -22.66 7.80 12.10
CA ARG A 147 -23.55 6.72 11.65
C ARG A 147 -22.96 5.96 10.46
N THR A 148 -22.25 6.64 9.58
CA THR A 148 -21.58 6.02 8.44
C THR A 148 -20.51 5.03 8.90
N VAL A 149 -19.62 5.44 9.81
CA VAL A 149 -18.58 4.57 10.35
C VAL A 149 -19.18 3.36 11.08
N ARG A 150 -20.23 3.57 11.88
CA ARG A 150 -20.93 2.48 12.60
C ARG A 150 -21.62 1.51 11.65
N THR A 151 -22.37 2.01 10.67
CA THR A 151 -23.00 1.17 9.63
C THR A 151 -21.94 0.38 8.87
N ALA A 152 -20.81 1.02 8.51
CA ALA A 152 -19.70 0.36 7.84
C ALA A 152 -19.08 -0.77 8.69
N ALA A 153 -18.89 -0.53 9.99
CA ALA A 153 -18.35 -1.53 10.92
C ALA A 153 -19.29 -2.74 11.06
N VAL A 154 -20.59 -2.50 11.19
CA VAL A 154 -21.59 -3.58 11.25
C VAL A 154 -21.63 -4.38 9.95
N LEU A 155 -21.68 -3.71 8.79
CA LEU A 155 -21.64 -4.40 7.50
C LEU A 155 -20.34 -5.19 7.31
N SER A 156 -19.19 -4.61 7.68
CA SER A 156 -17.90 -5.28 7.61
C SER A 156 -17.86 -6.54 8.48
N LEU A 157 -18.40 -6.50 9.71
CA LEU A 157 -18.48 -7.68 10.58
C LEU A 157 -19.43 -8.74 10.01
N LEU A 158 -20.62 -8.35 9.56
CA LEU A 158 -21.59 -9.28 8.96
C LEU A 158 -21.03 -10.01 7.74
N LEU A 159 -20.18 -9.33 6.96
CA LEU A 159 -19.57 -9.88 5.75
C LEU A 159 -18.29 -10.68 6.05
N SER A 160 -17.43 -10.21 6.96
CA SER A 160 -16.12 -10.83 7.22
C SER A 160 -16.13 -11.96 8.24
N VAL A 161 -17.02 -11.91 9.26
CA VAL A 161 -17.11 -12.96 10.30
C VAL A 161 -17.39 -14.35 9.71
N PRO A 162 -18.30 -14.55 8.74
CA PRO A 162 -18.50 -15.85 8.10
C PRO A 162 -17.21 -16.45 7.52
N PHE A 163 -16.36 -15.63 6.88
CA PHE A 163 -15.07 -16.08 6.36
C PHE A 163 -14.07 -16.36 7.48
N GLY A 164 -14.04 -15.55 8.54
CA GLY A 164 -13.23 -15.82 9.73
C GLY A 164 -13.63 -17.15 10.40
N VAL A 165 -14.92 -17.39 10.57
CA VAL A 165 -15.46 -18.66 11.09
C VAL A 165 -15.09 -19.83 10.18
N ALA A 166 -15.18 -19.66 8.86
CA ALA A 166 -14.77 -20.68 7.91
C ALA A 166 -13.27 -21.02 8.06
N ILE A 167 -12.37 -20.04 8.15
CA ILE A 167 -10.94 -20.28 8.41
C ILE A 167 -10.74 -21.01 9.75
N PHE A 168 -11.45 -20.58 10.80
CA PHE A 168 -11.33 -21.14 12.14
C PHE A 168 -11.77 -22.62 12.21
N VAL A 169 -12.91 -22.94 11.60
CA VAL A 169 -13.48 -24.30 11.60
C VAL A 169 -12.70 -25.22 10.66
N LEU A 170 -12.31 -24.71 9.49
CA LEU A 170 -11.58 -25.48 8.48
C LEU A 170 -10.06 -25.50 8.73
N SER A 171 -9.55 -24.93 9.82
CA SER A 171 -8.11 -24.74 10.04
C SER A 171 -7.31 -26.05 9.94
N GLY A 172 -7.84 -27.15 10.46
CA GLY A 172 -7.22 -28.48 10.37
C GLY A 172 -7.22 -29.03 8.94
N TRP A 173 -8.32 -28.85 8.21
CA TRP A 173 -8.41 -29.25 6.81
C TRP A 173 -7.55 -28.36 5.89
N LEU A 174 -7.42 -27.07 6.19
CA LEU A 174 -6.53 -26.18 5.46
C LEU A 174 -5.06 -26.58 5.67
N ALA A 175 -4.68 -26.96 6.90
CA ALA A 175 -3.33 -27.47 7.16
C ALA A 175 -3.03 -28.78 6.39
N THR A 176 -4.00 -29.68 6.24
CA THR A 176 -3.83 -30.86 5.38
C THR A 176 -3.83 -30.52 3.89
N LEU A 177 -4.72 -29.64 3.43
CA LEU A 177 -4.83 -29.22 2.03
C LEU A 177 -3.52 -28.64 1.50
N PHE A 178 -2.81 -27.87 2.33
CA PHE A 178 -1.56 -27.22 1.98
C PHE A 178 -0.32 -28.02 2.40
N ASN A 179 -0.47 -29.34 2.60
CA ASN A 179 0.60 -30.29 2.93
C ASN A 179 1.52 -29.82 4.07
N VAL A 180 0.95 -29.27 5.14
CA VAL A 180 1.73 -28.95 6.34
C VAL A 180 2.27 -30.25 6.94
N PRO A 181 3.59 -30.34 7.24
CA PRO A 181 4.18 -31.54 7.84
C PRO A 181 3.48 -31.95 9.14
N ALA A 182 3.34 -33.26 9.38
CA ALA A 182 2.59 -33.80 10.52
C ALA A 182 3.04 -33.23 11.88
N HIS A 183 4.34 -32.98 12.05
CA HIS A 183 4.89 -32.42 13.30
C HIS A 183 4.56 -30.93 13.53
N LEU A 184 4.19 -30.17 12.49
CA LEU A 184 3.74 -28.78 12.59
C LEU A 184 2.22 -28.63 12.46
N HIS A 185 1.51 -29.70 12.12
CA HIS A 185 0.10 -29.63 11.74
C HIS A 185 -0.80 -29.06 12.84
N ALA A 186 -0.62 -29.51 14.09
CA ALA A 186 -1.40 -29.02 15.22
C ALA A 186 -1.13 -27.53 15.50
N GLU A 187 0.15 -27.14 15.46
CA GLU A 187 0.57 -25.76 15.68
C GLU A 187 0.06 -24.83 14.56
N ALA A 188 0.17 -25.24 13.30
CA ALA A 188 -0.34 -24.52 12.14
C ALA A 188 -1.86 -24.32 12.21
N SER A 189 -2.60 -25.35 12.62
CA SER A 189 -4.05 -25.28 12.79
C SER A 189 -4.45 -24.29 13.89
N LEU A 190 -3.73 -24.27 15.02
CA LEU A 190 -3.94 -23.27 16.07
C LEU A 190 -3.58 -21.86 15.59
N ALA A 191 -2.45 -21.71 14.88
CA ALA A 191 -2.03 -20.45 14.30
C ALA A 191 -3.06 -19.90 13.30
N LEU A 192 -3.67 -20.76 12.46
CA LEU A 192 -4.76 -20.39 11.55
C LEU A 192 -6.01 -19.91 12.30
N LYS A 193 -6.36 -20.52 13.42
CA LYS A 193 -7.47 -20.07 14.27
C LYS A 193 -7.22 -18.67 14.84
N VAL A 194 -6.00 -18.40 15.30
CA VAL A 194 -5.61 -17.06 15.76
C VAL A 194 -5.63 -16.07 14.59
N ALA A 195 -5.10 -16.46 13.44
CA ALA A 195 -5.11 -15.63 12.23
C ALA A 195 -6.54 -15.30 11.75
N ALA A 196 -7.51 -16.20 11.94
CA ALA A 196 -8.92 -15.94 11.66
C ALA A 196 -9.51 -14.82 12.53
N VAL A 197 -9.09 -14.72 13.80
CA VAL A 197 -9.48 -13.61 14.67
C VAL A 197 -8.80 -12.32 14.22
N THR A 198 -7.49 -12.37 13.96
CA THR A 198 -6.70 -11.23 13.44
C THR A 198 -7.30 -10.68 12.14
N PHE A 199 -7.79 -11.56 11.27
CA PHE A 199 -8.45 -11.21 10.01
C PHE A 199 -9.69 -10.33 10.22
N VAL A 200 -10.60 -10.71 11.12
CA VAL A 200 -11.80 -9.91 11.43
C VAL A 200 -11.41 -8.58 12.09
N VAL A 201 -10.45 -8.59 13.02
CA VAL A 201 -9.93 -7.37 13.66
C VAL A 201 -9.36 -6.39 12.64
N ASN A 202 -8.66 -6.89 11.62
CA ASN A 202 -8.04 -6.04 10.60
C ASN A 202 -9.05 -5.33 9.69
N PHE A 203 -10.25 -5.87 9.50
CA PHE A 203 -11.29 -5.10 8.81
C PHE A 203 -11.81 -3.96 9.67
N LEU A 204 -11.98 -4.17 10.98
CA LEU A 204 -12.34 -3.07 11.88
C LEU A 204 -11.27 -1.97 11.91
N ASN A 205 -9.99 -2.32 11.84
CA ASN A 205 -8.89 -1.35 11.70
C ASN A 205 -9.10 -0.41 10.51
N GLN A 206 -9.58 -0.94 9.37
CA GLN A 206 -9.82 -0.17 8.14
C GLN A 206 -11.10 0.69 8.19
N ILE A 207 -11.97 0.49 9.18
CA ILE A 207 -13.19 1.26 9.35
C ILE A 207 -12.97 2.36 10.39
N PHE A 208 -12.44 1.99 11.56
CA PHE A 208 -12.22 2.92 12.66
C PHE A 208 -11.11 3.93 12.39
N ASN A 209 -10.33 3.80 11.31
CA ASN A 209 -9.41 4.83 10.84
C ASN A 209 -10.09 5.96 10.01
N THR A 210 -11.40 5.83 9.70
CA THR A 210 -12.12 6.76 8.82
C THR A 210 -12.10 8.21 9.34
N PRO A 211 -12.42 8.50 10.62
CA PRO A 211 -12.40 9.89 11.11
C PRO A 211 -11.03 10.58 11.02
N GLN A 212 -9.93 9.83 11.10
CA GLN A 212 -8.57 10.34 10.89
C GLN A 212 -8.37 10.69 9.41
N LEU A 213 -8.80 9.81 8.50
CA LEU A 213 -8.66 10.00 7.05
C LEU A 213 -9.51 11.17 6.55
N ASP A 214 -10.77 11.27 6.98
CA ASP A 214 -11.70 12.35 6.61
C ASP A 214 -11.15 13.73 6.97
N ARG A 215 -10.39 13.81 8.08
CA ARG A 215 -9.73 15.04 8.56
C ARG A 215 -8.31 15.22 8.02
N LEU A 216 -7.84 14.35 7.12
CA LEU A 216 -6.47 14.31 6.58
C LEU A 216 -5.38 14.22 7.67
N ARG A 217 -5.67 13.59 8.80
CA ARG A 217 -4.74 13.34 9.92
C ARG A 217 -3.88 12.10 9.67
N MET A 218 -3.16 12.14 8.55
CA MET A 218 -2.29 11.03 8.11
C MET A 218 -1.12 10.78 9.07
N ASP A 219 -0.74 11.78 9.85
CA ASP A 219 0.23 11.66 10.96
C ASP A 219 -0.27 10.66 12.01
N LEU A 220 -1.46 10.89 12.56
CA LEU A 220 -2.07 10.02 13.57
C LEU A 220 -2.40 8.64 13.02
N ASN A 221 -2.98 8.60 11.81
CA ASN A 221 -3.30 7.33 11.14
C ASN A 221 -2.03 6.47 10.98
N THR A 222 -0.98 7.05 10.39
CA THR A 222 0.28 6.35 10.15
C THR A 222 0.93 5.89 11.45
N PHE A 223 0.95 6.74 12.48
CA PHE A 223 1.53 6.40 13.77
C PHE A 223 0.85 5.19 14.41
N VAL A 224 -0.49 5.17 14.43
CA VAL A 224 -1.27 4.06 15.02
C VAL A 224 -1.14 2.79 14.19
N THR A 225 -1.35 2.87 12.87
CA THR A 225 -1.32 1.69 12.00
C THR A 225 0.08 1.09 11.91
N SER A 226 1.10 1.92 11.67
CA SER A 226 2.46 1.45 11.42
C SER A 226 3.21 1.17 12.72
N GLY A 227 2.99 1.97 13.77
CA GLY A 227 3.71 1.84 15.05
C GLY A 227 3.51 0.47 15.70
N PHE A 228 2.26 0.10 15.97
CA PHE A 228 1.97 -1.21 16.57
C PHE A 228 2.32 -2.38 15.65
N ARG A 229 2.14 -2.23 14.33
CA ARG A 229 2.57 -3.25 13.35
C ARG A 229 4.07 -3.49 13.39
N MET A 230 4.88 -2.43 13.44
CA MET A 230 6.34 -2.53 13.56
C MET A 230 6.74 -3.21 14.86
N LEU A 231 6.09 -2.87 15.98
CA LEU A 231 6.32 -3.55 17.26
C LEU A 231 6.01 -5.05 17.18
N GLY A 232 4.90 -5.43 16.55
CA GLY A 232 4.55 -6.84 16.34
C GLY A 232 5.57 -7.60 15.49
N ILE A 233 6.02 -6.99 14.38
CA ILE A 233 7.06 -7.57 13.53
C ILE A 233 8.39 -7.72 14.28
N ALA A 234 8.80 -6.70 15.05
CA ALA A 234 10.03 -6.73 15.83
C ALA A 234 9.98 -7.73 16.99
N ALA A 235 8.82 -7.90 17.62
CA ALA A 235 8.62 -8.85 18.72
C ALA A 235 8.50 -10.31 18.25
N THR A 236 8.18 -10.55 16.98
CA THR A 236 8.03 -11.89 16.40
C THR A 236 9.26 -12.79 16.63
N PRO A 237 10.49 -12.43 16.23
CA PRO A 237 11.66 -13.27 16.47
C PRO A 237 11.97 -13.45 17.96
N ILE A 238 11.67 -12.47 18.82
CA ILE A 238 11.87 -12.57 20.28
C ILE A 238 10.97 -13.67 20.85
N VAL A 239 9.68 -13.66 20.50
CA VAL A 239 8.72 -14.65 21.00
C VAL A 239 9.01 -16.05 20.46
N ILE A 240 9.48 -16.17 19.23
CA ILE A 240 9.94 -17.46 18.70
C ILE A 240 11.17 -17.95 19.48
N TYR A 241 12.14 -17.09 19.76
CA TYR A 241 13.33 -17.42 20.55
C TYR A 241 12.97 -17.91 21.97
N LEU A 242 11.91 -17.36 22.56
CA LEU A 242 11.38 -17.81 23.86
C LEU A 242 10.67 -19.17 23.81
N GLY A 243 10.58 -19.81 22.64
CA GLY A 243 10.02 -21.16 22.48
C GLY A 243 8.52 -21.21 22.16
N PHE A 244 7.87 -20.07 21.88
CA PHE A 244 6.44 -20.05 21.54
C PHE A 244 6.13 -20.40 20.07
N GLY A 245 7.16 -20.61 19.24
CA GLY A 245 7.01 -21.11 17.87
C GLY A 245 6.19 -20.22 16.93
N ILE A 246 5.54 -20.85 15.96
CA ILE A 246 4.66 -20.24 14.95
C ILE A 246 3.44 -19.63 15.64
N LEU A 247 2.87 -20.32 16.63
CA LEU A 247 1.70 -19.81 17.36
C LEU A 247 2.02 -18.48 18.05
N GLY A 248 3.18 -18.40 18.72
CA GLY A 248 3.65 -17.18 19.37
C GLY A 248 3.82 -16.02 18.40
N ALA A 249 4.39 -16.27 17.22
CA ALA A 249 4.52 -15.27 16.16
C ALA A 249 3.16 -14.68 15.75
N VAL A 250 2.16 -15.53 15.53
CA VAL A 250 0.82 -15.10 15.10
C VAL A 250 0.05 -14.40 16.24
N VAL A 251 0.23 -14.85 17.49
CA VAL A 251 -0.38 -14.20 18.67
C VAL A 251 0.17 -12.78 18.86
N VAL A 252 1.47 -12.55 18.70
CA VAL A 252 2.06 -11.21 18.76
C VAL A 252 1.47 -10.29 17.69
N LEU A 253 1.25 -10.81 16.47
CA LEU A 253 0.61 -10.04 15.40
C LEU A 253 -0.87 -9.75 15.70
N LEU A 254 -1.58 -10.67 16.36
CA LEU A 254 -2.94 -10.41 16.86
C LEU A 254 -2.93 -9.29 17.91
N ILE A 255 -2.02 -9.35 18.90
CA ILE A 255 -1.88 -8.31 19.94
C ILE A 255 -1.59 -6.95 19.30
N ALA A 256 -0.67 -6.89 18.34
CA ALA A 256 -0.39 -5.69 17.58
C ALA A 256 -1.64 -5.17 16.85
N SER A 257 -2.41 -6.06 16.22
CA SER A 257 -3.63 -5.70 15.48
C SER A 257 -4.74 -5.18 16.42
N LEU A 258 -4.88 -5.77 17.61
CA LEU A 258 -5.80 -5.30 18.65
C LEU A 258 -5.37 -3.95 19.23
N ALA A 259 -4.06 -3.75 19.44
CA ALA A 259 -3.51 -2.47 19.87
C ALA A 259 -3.72 -1.38 18.81
N THR A 260 -3.56 -1.70 17.52
CA THR A 260 -3.92 -0.82 16.40
C THR A 260 -5.40 -0.47 16.44
N LEU A 261 -6.29 -1.45 16.66
CA LEU A 261 -7.73 -1.21 16.73
C LEU A 261 -8.08 -0.29 17.90
N ALA A 262 -7.55 -0.58 19.09
CA ALA A 262 -7.73 0.26 20.27
C ALA A 262 -7.20 1.69 20.04
N GLY A 263 -6.06 1.83 19.37
CA GLY A 263 -5.50 3.12 18.98
C GLY A 263 -6.40 3.88 18.01
N HIS A 264 -6.95 3.21 16.99
CA HIS A 264 -7.89 3.84 16.04
C HIS A 264 -9.18 4.25 16.73
N ILE A 265 -9.77 3.38 17.55
CA ILE A 265 -10.97 3.66 18.35
C ILE A 265 -10.72 4.88 19.26
N TYR A 266 -9.60 4.91 19.98
CA TYR A 266 -9.26 6.02 20.88
C TYR A 266 -9.11 7.35 20.13
N VAL A 267 -8.29 7.38 19.07
CA VAL A 267 -8.04 8.59 18.29
C VAL A 267 -9.32 9.06 17.60
N SER A 268 -10.10 8.14 17.01
CA SER A 268 -11.35 8.46 16.33
C SER A 268 -12.42 8.96 17.27
N GLY A 269 -12.55 8.35 18.46
CA GLY A 269 -13.46 8.83 19.49
C GLY A 269 -13.13 10.25 19.98
N ARG A 270 -11.85 10.64 19.93
CA ARG A 270 -11.43 12.03 20.23
C ARG A 270 -11.73 13.00 19.09
N LEU A 271 -11.67 12.55 17.83
CA LEU A 271 -11.93 13.38 16.65
C LEU A 271 -13.42 13.49 16.31
N LEU A 272 -14.21 12.47 16.68
CA LEU A 272 -15.63 12.35 16.44
C LEU A 272 -16.31 11.81 17.71
N PRO A 273 -16.68 12.67 18.68
CA PRO A 273 -17.20 12.25 19.97
C PRO A 273 -18.47 11.37 19.92
N ASN A 274 -19.34 11.58 18.92
CA ASN A 274 -20.58 10.82 18.74
C ASN A 274 -20.38 9.43 18.09
N LEU A 275 -19.13 9.00 17.90
CA LEU A 275 -18.82 7.74 17.21
C LEU A 275 -19.41 6.50 17.90
N PHE A 276 -19.63 6.55 19.21
CA PHE A 276 -20.03 5.39 20.01
C PHE A 276 -21.52 5.30 20.34
N ASP A 277 -22.35 6.17 19.77
CA ASP A 277 -23.79 6.06 19.90
C ASP A 277 -24.33 4.80 19.18
N LEU A 278 -25.58 4.41 19.42
CA LEU A 278 -26.17 3.17 18.86
C LEU A 278 -26.97 3.34 17.55
N SER A 279 -26.93 4.52 16.93
CA SER A 279 -27.66 4.80 15.69
C SER A 279 -26.94 4.25 14.44
N LEU A 280 -27.69 3.53 13.60
CA LEU A 280 -27.26 3.10 12.28
C LEU A 280 -28.04 3.86 11.21
N ASP A 281 -27.38 4.19 10.11
CA ASP A 281 -28.06 4.75 8.94
C ASP A 281 -28.34 3.64 7.92
N ARG A 282 -29.61 3.27 7.79
CA ARG A 282 -30.07 2.25 6.83
C ARG A 282 -30.08 2.77 5.38
N THR A 283 -30.17 4.08 5.19
CA THR A 283 -30.29 4.68 3.85
C THR A 283 -29.01 4.54 3.05
N ILE A 284 -27.87 4.50 3.73
CA ILE A 284 -26.54 4.37 3.12
C ILE A 284 -26.10 2.93 2.87
N ILE A 285 -26.77 1.91 3.44
CA ILE A 285 -26.38 0.49 3.30
C ILE A 285 -26.31 0.08 1.81
N ARG A 286 -27.37 0.33 1.04
CA ARG A 286 -27.41 -0.03 -0.38
C ARG A 286 -26.40 0.76 -1.21
N PRO A 287 -26.27 2.10 -1.06
CA PRO A 287 -25.18 2.86 -1.68
C PRO A 287 -23.78 2.31 -1.36
N MET A 288 -23.52 1.96 -0.11
CA MET A 288 -22.24 1.41 0.32
C MET A 288 -21.95 0.05 -0.29
N LEU A 289 -22.90 -0.89 -0.26
CA LEU A 289 -22.74 -2.21 -0.87
C LEU A 289 -22.56 -2.12 -2.39
N LYS A 290 -23.27 -1.22 -3.08
CA LYS A 290 -23.10 -1.02 -4.53
C LYS A 290 -21.72 -0.48 -4.87
N PHE A 291 -21.24 0.49 -4.09
CA PHE A 291 -19.92 1.08 -4.28
C PHE A 291 -18.79 0.10 -3.92
N GLY A 292 -18.85 -0.48 -2.73
CA GLY A 292 -17.85 -1.41 -2.21
C GLY A 292 -17.83 -2.74 -2.97
N GLY A 293 -18.99 -3.28 -3.34
CA GLY A 293 -19.07 -4.53 -4.10
C GLY A 293 -18.33 -4.47 -5.44
N ALA A 294 -18.39 -3.33 -6.15
CA ALA A 294 -17.61 -3.12 -7.37
C ALA A 294 -16.10 -3.13 -7.11
N LEU A 295 -15.65 -2.53 -6.00
CA LEU A 295 -14.24 -2.55 -5.57
C LEU A 295 -13.78 -3.94 -5.13
N ALA A 296 -14.66 -4.69 -4.47
CA ALA A 296 -14.39 -6.05 -4.02
C ALA A 296 -14.18 -6.99 -5.21
N ILE A 297 -15.05 -6.91 -6.22
CA ILE A 297 -14.92 -7.68 -7.47
C ILE A 297 -13.57 -7.38 -8.13
N ALA A 298 -13.20 -6.09 -8.25
CA ALA A 298 -11.91 -5.72 -8.83
C ALA A 298 -10.72 -6.25 -7.99
N SER A 299 -10.84 -6.21 -6.66
CA SER A 299 -9.81 -6.69 -5.73
C SER A 299 -9.61 -8.21 -5.78
N VAL A 300 -10.67 -9.01 -5.99
CA VAL A 300 -10.57 -10.47 -6.10
C VAL A 300 -9.63 -10.86 -7.24
N ALA A 301 -9.84 -10.31 -8.44
CA ALA A 301 -8.98 -10.59 -9.59
C ALA A 301 -7.54 -10.13 -9.33
N ALA A 302 -7.37 -8.91 -8.82
CA ALA A 302 -6.05 -8.34 -8.55
C ALA A 302 -5.25 -9.15 -7.50
N LEU A 303 -5.87 -9.49 -6.36
CA LEU A 303 -5.21 -10.26 -5.30
C LEU A 303 -4.86 -11.67 -5.75
N THR A 304 -5.78 -12.32 -6.47
CA THR A 304 -5.55 -13.67 -6.98
C THR A 304 -4.41 -13.68 -7.95
N VAL A 305 -4.45 -12.85 -8.99
CA VAL A 305 -3.36 -12.75 -9.97
C VAL A 305 -2.03 -12.38 -9.30
N ALA A 306 -2.04 -11.50 -8.30
CA ALA A 306 -0.81 -11.02 -7.66
C ALA A 306 -0.04 -12.07 -6.85
N ASN A 307 -0.69 -13.11 -6.34
CA ASN A 307 -0.04 -14.05 -5.41
C ASN A 307 -0.31 -15.53 -5.67
N LEU A 308 -1.17 -15.90 -6.64
CA LEU A 308 -1.75 -17.25 -6.78
C LEU A 308 -0.73 -18.37 -6.60
N GLU A 309 0.46 -18.21 -7.18
CA GLU A 309 1.54 -19.19 -7.13
C GLU A 309 1.96 -19.57 -5.70
N LYS A 310 1.84 -18.64 -4.75
CA LYS A 310 2.13 -18.86 -3.34
C LYS A 310 1.11 -19.76 -2.62
N LEU A 311 -0.11 -19.90 -3.16
CA LEU A 311 -1.07 -20.91 -2.68
C LEU A 311 -0.86 -22.27 -3.36
N ILE A 312 -0.44 -22.26 -4.62
CA ILE A 312 -0.22 -23.49 -5.39
C ILE A 312 1.02 -24.23 -4.88
N LEU A 313 2.11 -23.53 -4.57
CA LEU A 313 3.35 -24.13 -4.08
C LEU A 313 3.18 -25.06 -2.87
N PRO A 314 2.54 -24.66 -1.76
CA PRO A 314 2.35 -25.56 -0.62
C PRO A 314 1.37 -26.71 -0.94
N ALA A 315 0.33 -26.47 -1.75
CA ALA A 315 -0.67 -27.48 -2.11
C ALA A 315 -0.13 -28.58 -3.05
N PHE A 316 0.85 -28.26 -3.90
CA PHE A 316 1.36 -29.18 -4.93
C PHE A 316 2.82 -29.60 -4.74
N VAL A 317 3.60 -28.80 -4.01
CA VAL A 317 5.04 -29.03 -3.79
C VAL A 317 5.28 -29.24 -2.30
N THR A 318 5.56 -28.17 -1.55
CA THR A 318 5.79 -28.21 -0.10
C THR A 318 5.70 -26.80 0.50
N VAL A 319 5.50 -26.71 1.82
CA VAL A 319 5.67 -25.44 2.57
C VAL A 319 7.11 -24.91 2.53
N ARG A 320 8.13 -25.77 2.36
CA ARG A 320 9.53 -25.34 2.18
C ARG A 320 9.72 -24.59 0.86
N ALA A 321 9.14 -25.12 -0.22
CA ALA A 321 9.19 -24.46 -1.53
C ALA A 321 8.54 -23.08 -1.48
N LEU A 322 7.44 -22.92 -0.74
CA LEU A 322 6.83 -21.61 -0.48
C LEU A 322 7.79 -20.65 0.24
N ALA A 323 8.52 -21.13 1.25
CA ALA A 323 9.51 -20.32 1.97
C ALA A 323 10.62 -19.82 1.05
N TYR A 324 11.25 -20.71 0.28
CA TYR A 324 12.31 -20.34 -0.67
C TYR A 324 11.80 -19.38 -1.76
N TYR A 325 10.63 -19.65 -2.32
CA TYR A 325 10.01 -18.78 -3.32
C TYR A 325 9.71 -17.40 -2.76
N THR A 326 9.18 -17.31 -1.54
CA THR A 326 8.82 -16.03 -0.93
C THR A 326 10.05 -15.18 -0.61
N VAL A 327 11.16 -15.81 -0.19
CA VAL A 327 12.43 -15.11 0.02
C VAL A 327 12.97 -14.54 -1.30
N ALA A 328 12.99 -15.36 -2.36
CA ALA A 328 13.34 -14.90 -3.71
C ALA A 328 12.45 -13.73 -4.16
N PHE A 329 11.13 -13.90 -4.04
CA PHE A 329 10.15 -12.89 -4.44
C PHE A 329 10.28 -11.59 -3.65
N THR A 330 10.60 -11.66 -2.36
CA THR A 330 10.77 -10.49 -1.50
C THR A 330 11.93 -9.63 -1.98
N LEU A 331 13.09 -10.23 -2.26
CA LEU A 331 14.24 -9.49 -2.81
C LEU A 331 13.92 -8.90 -4.19
N ALA A 332 13.27 -9.67 -5.06
CA ALA A 332 12.86 -9.22 -6.38
C ALA A 332 11.90 -8.01 -6.31
N SER A 333 10.93 -8.05 -5.39
CA SER A 333 9.92 -7.00 -5.20
C SER A 333 10.50 -5.69 -4.66
N MET A 334 11.70 -5.68 -4.07
CA MET A 334 12.34 -4.42 -3.65
C MET A 334 12.63 -3.50 -4.84
N LEU A 335 12.89 -4.07 -6.03
CA LEU A 335 13.12 -3.30 -7.24
C LEU A 335 11.87 -2.58 -7.74
N THR A 336 10.69 -3.13 -7.51
CA THR A 336 9.45 -2.51 -7.97
C THR A 336 9.13 -1.24 -7.20
N MET A 337 9.64 -1.08 -5.98
CA MET A 337 9.43 0.13 -5.16
C MET A 337 9.95 1.39 -5.88
N PHE A 338 11.10 1.30 -6.54
CA PHE A 338 11.64 2.39 -7.35
C PHE A 338 10.71 2.71 -8.53
N ALA A 339 10.19 1.69 -9.21
CA ALA A 339 9.28 1.89 -10.32
C ALA A 339 7.95 2.53 -9.87
N PHE A 340 7.39 2.09 -8.74
CA PHE A 340 6.19 2.70 -8.13
C PHE A 340 6.39 4.17 -7.76
N SER A 341 7.58 4.56 -7.29
CA SER A 341 7.86 5.95 -6.92
C SER A 341 7.72 6.91 -8.12
N MET A 342 8.07 6.45 -9.32
CA MET A 342 7.91 7.25 -10.54
C MET A 342 6.43 7.43 -10.90
N ILE A 343 5.60 6.40 -10.80
CA ILE A 343 4.17 6.45 -11.15
C ILE A 343 3.47 7.59 -10.43
N GLN A 344 3.76 7.78 -9.14
CA GLN A 344 3.14 8.82 -8.32
C GLN A 344 3.39 10.23 -8.88
N SER A 345 4.55 10.46 -9.48
CA SER A 345 4.89 11.73 -10.13
C SER A 345 4.38 11.84 -11.58
N LEU A 346 4.28 10.71 -12.28
CA LEU A 346 3.95 10.68 -13.70
C LEU A 346 2.46 10.77 -13.97
N VAL A 347 1.60 10.20 -13.12
CA VAL A 347 0.14 10.27 -13.30
C VAL A 347 -0.34 11.73 -13.38
N PRO A 348 -0.01 12.63 -12.42
CA PRO A 348 -0.42 14.04 -12.52
C PRO A 348 0.16 14.76 -13.73
N ALA A 349 1.41 14.45 -14.11
CA ALA A 349 2.07 15.05 -15.26
C ALA A 349 1.37 14.66 -16.58
N PHE A 350 1.02 13.39 -16.73
CA PHE A 350 0.24 12.93 -17.88
C PHE A 350 -1.18 13.47 -17.90
N SER A 351 -1.82 13.66 -16.73
CA SER A 351 -3.15 14.28 -16.64
C SER A 351 -3.15 15.73 -17.13
N GLN A 352 -2.10 16.51 -16.86
CA GLN A 352 -1.97 17.90 -17.35
C GLN A 352 -1.74 17.99 -18.87
N LEU A 353 -1.15 16.95 -19.47
CA LEU A 353 -0.87 16.89 -20.90
C LEU A 353 -1.98 16.21 -21.72
N GLN A 354 -3.17 16.03 -21.14
CA GLN A 354 -4.31 15.47 -21.88
C GLN A 354 -4.87 16.47 -22.91
N GLY A 355 -5.33 15.92 -24.03
CA GLY A 355 -5.88 16.68 -25.16
C GLY A 355 -4.96 16.66 -26.38
N GLU A 356 -5.56 16.79 -27.56
CA GLU A 356 -4.86 16.59 -28.85
C GLU A 356 -3.68 17.54 -29.06
N ARG A 357 -3.77 18.77 -28.53
CA ARG A 357 -2.73 19.80 -28.67
C ARG A 357 -1.40 19.45 -27.96
N ASN A 358 -1.44 18.58 -26.96
CA ASN A 358 -0.28 18.25 -26.14
C ASN A 358 0.26 16.83 -26.41
N ARG A 359 -0.24 16.14 -27.43
CA ARG A 359 0.10 14.74 -27.71
C ARG A 359 1.60 14.53 -27.94
N GLU A 360 2.26 15.42 -28.68
CA GLU A 360 3.71 15.34 -28.90
C GLU A 360 4.50 15.51 -27.60
N GLN A 361 4.07 16.44 -26.74
CA GLN A 361 4.68 16.64 -25.43
C GLN A 361 4.47 15.42 -24.52
N MET A 362 3.27 14.82 -24.56
CA MET A 362 2.95 13.60 -23.85
C MET A 362 3.81 12.42 -24.32
N GLN A 363 3.97 12.25 -25.64
CA GLN A 363 4.83 11.22 -26.23
C GLN A 363 6.30 11.44 -25.90
N SER A 364 6.77 12.69 -25.92
CA SER A 364 8.14 13.05 -25.54
C SER A 364 8.40 12.72 -24.07
N LEU A 365 7.51 13.14 -23.16
CA LEU A 365 7.59 12.81 -21.74
C LEU A 365 7.53 11.30 -21.49
N TYR A 366 6.63 10.60 -22.18
CA TYR A 366 6.49 9.15 -22.09
C TYR A 366 7.77 8.42 -22.51
N SER A 367 8.31 8.76 -23.70
CA SER A 367 9.53 8.14 -24.24
C SER A 367 10.74 8.40 -23.34
N ARG A 368 10.85 9.62 -22.80
CA ARG A 368 11.90 10.00 -21.85
C ARG A 368 11.79 9.25 -20.52
N SER A 369 10.58 9.11 -19.98
CA SER A 369 10.36 8.39 -18.72
C SER A 369 10.65 6.90 -18.86
N VAL A 370 10.23 6.27 -19.96
CA VAL A 370 10.61 4.89 -20.31
C VAL A 370 12.14 4.76 -20.39
N ARG A 371 12.81 5.73 -21.00
CA ARG A 371 14.27 5.76 -21.13
C ARG A 371 14.98 5.83 -19.79
N ILE A 372 14.66 6.82 -18.98
CA ILE A 372 15.29 7.02 -17.67
C ILE A 372 15.06 5.79 -16.79
N ASN A 373 13.85 5.23 -16.82
CA ASN A 373 13.53 4.03 -16.05
C ASN A 373 14.41 2.84 -16.43
N LEU A 374 14.50 2.51 -17.72
CA LEU A 374 15.32 1.38 -18.17
C LEU A 374 16.81 1.62 -17.93
N VAL A 375 17.27 2.87 -18.12
CA VAL A 375 18.66 3.27 -17.81
C VAL A 375 19.02 2.95 -16.37
N LEU A 376 18.16 3.30 -15.42
CA LEU A 376 18.43 3.14 -13.99
C LEU A 376 18.20 1.69 -13.50
N MET A 377 17.19 1.02 -14.04
CA MET A 377 16.77 -0.28 -13.51
C MET A 377 17.62 -1.45 -13.99
N LEU A 378 18.15 -1.42 -15.22
CA LEU A 378 18.96 -2.53 -15.75
C LEU A 378 20.26 -2.77 -14.93
N PRO A 379 21.06 -1.75 -14.58
CA PRO A 379 22.19 -1.94 -13.68
C PRO A 379 21.80 -2.46 -12.30
N ALA A 380 20.67 -1.98 -11.76
CA ALA A 380 20.18 -2.42 -10.45
C ALA A 380 19.76 -3.90 -10.45
N LEU A 381 19.06 -4.34 -11.52
CA LEU A 381 18.66 -5.73 -11.72
C LEU A 381 19.88 -6.66 -11.76
N VAL A 382 20.91 -6.31 -12.53
CA VAL A 382 22.10 -7.16 -12.63
C VAL A 382 22.97 -7.08 -11.37
N GLY A 383 23.10 -5.90 -10.77
CA GLY A 383 23.79 -5.75 -9.49
C GLY A 383 23.18 -6.65 -8.40
N LEU A 384 21.85 -6.69 -8.33
CA LEU A 384 21.15 -7.63 -7.45
C LEU A 384 21.34 -9.09 -7.88
N ALA A 385 21.32 -9.41 -9.17
CA ALA A 385 21.57 -10.77 -9.66
C ALA A 385 22.94 -11.31 -9.20
N ILE A 386 23.97 -10.47 -9.21
CA ILE A 386 25.33 -10.83 -8.80
C ILE A 386 25.43 -11.00 -7.27
N VAL A 387 24.73 -10.19 -6.49
CA VAL A 387 24.81 -10.21 -5.02
C VAL A 387 23.80 -11.18 -4.38
N ALA A 388 22.78 -11.63 -5.12
CA ALA A 388 21.64 -12.35 -4.57
C ALA A 388 22.02 -13.61 -3.79
N GLU A 389 22.92 -14.45 -4.30
CA GLU A 389 23.33 -15.67 -3.61
C GLU A 389 24.00 -15.35 -2.26
N THR A 390 24.95 -14.40 -2.26
CA THR A 390 25.61 -13.92 -1.04
C THR A 390 24.60 -13.32 -0.06
N PHE A 391 23.64 -12.54 -0.58
CA PHE A 391 22.57 -11.96 0.22
C PHE A 391 21.70 -13.05 0.86
N PHE A 392 21.20 -14.02 0.11
CA PHE A 392 20.35 -15.10 0.65
C PHE A 392 21.08 -15.94 1.69
N ASN A 393 22.35 -16.29 1.43
CA ASN A 393 23.21 -17.01 2.38
C ASN A 393 23.39 -16.23 3.69
N ALA A 394 23.72 -14.93 3.59
CA ALA A 394 23.96 -14.09 4.75
C ALA A 394 22.67 -13.70 5.50
N TRP A 395 21.56 -13.58 4.79
CA TRP A 395 20.28 -13.14 5.33
C TRP A 395 19.50 -14.34 5.91
N ALA A 396 19.05 -15.25 5.06
CA ALA A 396 18.17 -16.34 5.42
C ALA A 396 18.91 -17.64 5.80
N GLY A 397 20.13 -17.85 5.28
CA GLY A 397 20.98 -19.00 5.57
C GLY A 397 21.37 -19.79 4.31
N PRO A 398 22.31 -20.75 4.43
CA PRO A 398 22.88 -21.47 3.28
C PRO A 398 21.85 -22.19 2.40
N ASP A 399 20.87 -22.85 3.02
CA ASP A 399 19.81 -23.55 2.28
C ASP A 399 18.99 -22.59 1.40
N PHE A 400 18.76 -21.37 1.89
CA PHE A 400 18.03 -20.37 1.12
C PHE A 400 18.87 -19.82 -0.03
N GLY A 401 20.19 -19.67 0.11
CA GLY A 401 21.05 -19.31 -1.01
C GLY A 401 21.04 -20.36 -2.11
N ARG A 402 21.05 -21.65 -1.75
CA ARG A 402 20.98 -22.74 -2.73
C ARG A 402 19.62 -22.84 -3.44
N GLU A 403 18.53 -22.79 -2.69
CA GLU A 403 17.20 -23.10 -3.22
C GLU A 403 16.44 -21.87 -3.76
N SER A 404 16.78 -20.65 -3.31
CA SER A 404 16.06 -19.42 -3.72
C SER A 404 16.69 -18.71 -4.91
N ILE A 405 17.96 -18.99 -5.25
CA ILE A 405 18.72 -18.25 -6.26
C ILE A 405 18.16 -18.41 -7.68
N PHE A 406 17.83 -19.63 -8.08
CA PHE A 406 17.31 -19.90 -9.41
C PHE A 406 15.88 -19.39 -9.62
N PRO A 407 14.91 -19.60 -8.70
CA PRO A 407 13.62 -18.92 -8.77
C PRO A 407 13.78 -17.40 -8.85
N PHE A 408 14.70 -16.82 -8.07
CA PHE A 408 14.99 -15.39 -8.13
C PHE A 408 15.45 -14.93 -9.52
N TYR A 409 16.36 -15.65 -10.19
CA TYR A 409 16.76 -15.31 -11.56
C TYR A 409 15.61 -15.37 -12.57
N ILE A 410 14.71 -16.34 -12.44
CA ILE A 410 13.51 -16.41 -13.28
C ILE A 410 12.62 -15.19 -13.03
N LEU A 411 12.37 -14.83 -11.76
CA LEU A 411 11.60 -13.63 -11.40
C LEU A 411 12.24 -12.34 -11.92
N LEU A 412 13.57 -12.23 -11.90
CA LEU A 412 14.27 -11.07 -12.47
C LEU A 412 14.01 -10.90 -13.97
N ILE A 413 13.94 -11.98 -14.74
CA ILE A 413 13.60 -11.92 -16.17
C ILE A 413 12.22 -11.32 -16.35
N GLY A 414 11.25 -11.77 -15.55
CA GLY A 414 9.91 -11.18 -15.58
C GLY A 414 9.92 -9.69 -15.20
N LEU A 415 10.67 -9.29 -14.18
CA LEU A 415 10.78 -7.90 -13.77
C LEU A 415 11.39 -7.01 -14.86
N VAL A 416 12.38 -7.49 -15.62
CA VAL A 416 12.92 -6.76 -16.78
C VAL A 416 11.80 -6.38 -17.77
N LEU A 417 10.84 -7.29 -17.98
CA LEU A 417 9.71 -7.08 -18.88
C LEU A 417 8.63 -6.18 -18.26
N ASN A 418 8.38 -6.32 -16.96
CA ASN A 418 7.27 -5.64 -16.28
C ASN A 418 7.61 -4.23 -15.77
N ILE A 419 8.85 -3.96 -15.38
CA ILE A 419 9.25 -2.64 -14.88
C ILE A 419 8.94 -1.51 -15.89
N PRO A 420 9.17 -1.66 -17.20
CA PRO A 420 8.74 -0.67 -18.18
C PRO A 420 7.22 -0.48 -18.26
N ALA A 421 6.44 -1.51 -17.91
CA ALA A 421 4.97 -1.46 -17.97
C ALA A 421 4.34 -0.51 -16.94
N TYR A 422 5.09 -0.10 -15.90
CA TYR A 422 4.64 0.94 -14.99
C TYR A 422 4.39 2.30 -15.69
N LEU A 423 5.02 2.53 -16.85
CA LEU A 423 4.82 3.75 -17.65
C LEU A 423 3.46 3.73 -18.37
N PRO A 424 3.11 2.75 -19.24
CA PRO A 424 1.77 2.68 -19.80
C PRO A 424 0.68 2.55 -18.72
N TYR A 425 0.95 1.87 -17.60
CA TYR A 425 0.08 1.88 -16.43
C TYR A 425 -0.25 3.31 -15.98
N SER A 426 0.77 4.16 -15.79
CA SER A 426 0.57 5.56 -15.35
C SER A 426 -0.22 6.40 -16.35
N VAL A 427 -0.10 6.14 -17.65
CA VAL A 427 -0.88 6.81 -18.70
C VAL A 427 -2.35 6.39 -18.64
N ILE A 428 -2.62 5.08 -18.57
CA ILE A 428 -3.99 4.55 -18.48
C ILE A 428 -4.70 5.09 -17.23
N MET A 429 -3.98 5.14 -16.11
CA MET A 429 -4.43 5.78 -14.87
C MET A 429 -4.73 7.27 -15.08
N ALA A 430 -3.82 8.01 -15.69
CA ALA A 430 -3.99 9.45 -15.92
C ALA A 430 -5.24 9.74 -16.76
N VAL A 431 -5.48 8.98 -17.85
CA VAL A 431 -6.65 9.09 -18.73
C VAL A 431 -7.96 8.70 -18.02
N GLY A 432 -7.89 8.09 -16.83
CA GLY A 432 -9.06 7.72 -16.03
C GLY A 432 -9.73 6.41 -16.47
N ARG A 433 -9.05 5.59 -17.28
CA ARG A 433 -9.56 4.30 -17.77
C ARG A 433 -9.16 3.13 -16.86
N THR A 434 -9.41 3.29 -15.56
CA THR A 434 -9.10 2.27 -14.54
C THR A 434 -9.92 0.98 -14.73
N ASP A 435 -11.04 1.06 -15.44
CA ASP A 435 -11.87 -0.08 -15.85
C ASP A 435 -11.09 -1.13 -16.66
N ILE A 436 -10.03 -0.71 -17.35
CA ILE A 436 -9.18 -1.57 -18.17
C ILE A 436 -8.42 -2.58 -17.30
N PHE A 437 -7.90 -2.16 -16.15
CA PHE A 437 -7.13 -3.06 -15.27
C PHE A 437 -8.00 -4.17 -14.70
N ALA A 438 -9.23 -3.85 -14.29
CA ALA A 438 -10.17 -4.87 -13.82
C ALA A 438 -10.43 -5.91 -14.92
N LYS A 439 -10.77 -5.45 -16.14
CA LYS A 439 -11.01 -6.35 -17.29
C LYS A 439 -9.78 -7.20 -17.63
N LEU A 440 -8.59 -6.60 -17.58
CA LEU A 440 -7.33 -7.28 -17.86
C LEU A 440 -7.06 -8.39 -16.84
N TYR A 441 -7.14 -8.09 -15.54
CA TYR A 441 -6.91 -9.09 -14.49
C TYR A 441 -7.94 -10.23 -14.53
N PHE A 442 -9.21 -9.95 -14.84
CA PHE A 442 -10.20 -11.01 -15.05
C PHE A 442 -9.91 -11.86 -16.29
N ALA A 443 -9.45 -11.25 -17.38
CA ALA A 443 -9.09 -11.97 -18.61
C ALA A 443 -7.83 -12.84 -18.43
N GLU A 444 -6.87 -12.37 -17.63
CA GLU A 444 -5.63 -13.09 -17.33
C GLU A 444 -5.81 -14.21 -16.31
N LEU A 445 -6.87 -14.15 -15.49
CA LEU A 445 -7.07 -15.06 -14.36
C LEU A 445 -7.08 -16.53 -14.78
N ALA A 446 -7.91 -16.90 -15.77
CA ALA A 446 -8.03 -18.30 -16.20
C ALA A 446 -6.76 -18.82 -16.88
N PRO A 447 -6.14 -18.10 -17.85
CA PRO A 447 -4.83 -18.47 -18.40
C PRO A 447 -3.76 -18.61 -17.32
N TYR A 448 -3.73 -17.70 -16.33
CA TYR A 448 -2.73 -17.74 -15.27
C TYR A 448 -2.93 -18.93 -14.34
N ILE A 449 -4.17 -19.23 -13.92
CA ILE A 449 -4.50 -20.42 -13.13
C ILE A 449 -4.05 -21.69 -13.86
N PHE A 450 -4.36 -21.81 -15.15
CA PHE A 450 -3.94 -22.96 -15.94
C PHE A 450 -2.41 -23.08 -15.99
N LEU A 451 -1.72 -21.98 -16.31
CA LEU A 451 -0.28 -21.96 -16.46
C LEU A 451 0.45 -22.27 -15.15
N VAL A 452 0.02 -21.69 -14.04
CA VAL A 452 0.66 -21.91 -12.74
C VAL A 452 0.42 -23.33 -12.24
N LEU A 453 -0.77 -23.90 -12.43
CA LEU A 453 -1.04 -25.29 -12.07
C LEU A 453 -0.19 -26.25 -12.92
N LEU A 454 -0.18 -26.05 -14.25
CA LEU A 454 0.56 -26.90 -15.17
C LEU A 454 2.06 -26.85 -14.90
N LEU A 455 2.65 -25.65 -14.86
CA LEU A 455 4.10 -25.52 -14.72
C LEU A 455 4.57 -25.90 -13.32
N THR A 456 3.82 -25.56 -12.26
CA THR A 456 4.19 -25.96 -10.89
C THR A 456 4.11 -27.47 -10.72
N TRP A 457 3.15 -28.14 -11.36
CA TRP A 457 3.06 -29.61 -11.35
C TRP A 457 4.31 -30.28 -11.93
N TYR A 458 4.79 -29.81 -13.09
CA TYR A 458 5.93 -30.42 -13.77
C TYR A 458 7.31 -29.95 -13.27
N PHE A 459 7.42 -28.69 -12.86
CA PHE A 459 8.71 -28.04 -12.55
C PHE A 459 8.80 -27.51 -11.12
N GLY A 460 7.82 -27.78 -10.26
CA GLY A 460 7.81 -27.36 -8.86
C GLY A 460 7.99 -25.84 -8.69
N ILE A 461 8.92 -25.44 -7.83
CA ILE A 461 9.23 -24.03 -7.55
C ILE A 461 9.64 -23.22 -8.79
N PHE A 462 10.35 -23.85 -9.74
CA PHE A 462 10.75 -23.20 -10.98
C PHE A 462 9.53 -22.94 -11.85
N GLY A 463 8.60 -23.90 -11.90
CA GLY A 463 7.35 -23.78 -12.62
C GLY A 463 6.49 -22.60 -12.16
N ALA A 464 6.39 -22.40 -10.85
CA ALA A 464 5.72 -21.25 -10.26
C ALA A 464 6.37 -19.92 -10.70
N ALA A 465 7.70 -19.82 -10.65
CA ALA A 465 8.43 -18.63 -11.08
C ALA A 465 8.29 -18.35 -12.58
N ILE A 466 8.31 -19.40 -13.42
CA ILE A 466 8.13 -19.28 -14.88
C ILE A 466 6.69 -18.83 -15.18
N ALA A 467 5.69 -19.43 -14.54
CA ALA A 467 4.29 -19.06 -14.73
C ALA A 467 4.06 -17.58 -14.37
N TRP A 468 4.59 -17.13 -13.24
CA TRP A 468 4.53 -15.72 -12.83
C TRP A 468 5.20 -14.82 -13.87
N THR A 469 6.41 -15.18 -14.32
CA THR A 469 7.20 -14.44 -15.32
C THR A 469 6.47 -14.28 -16.65
N ILE A 470 5.90 -15.37 -17.17
CA ILE A 470 5.10 -15.34 -18.40
C ILE A 470 3.90 -14.41 -18.21
N ARG A 471 3.18 -14.53 -17.08
CA ARG A 471 2.01 -13.69 -16.81
C ARG A 471 2.36 -12.21 -16.76
N ILE A 472 3.41 -11.81 -16.02
CA ILE A 472 3.78 -10.39 -15.93
C ILE A 472 4.38 -9.85 -17.23
N GLY A 473 4.99 -10.71 -18.06
CA GLY A 473 5.42 -10.36 -19.41
C GLY A 473 4.23 -10.15 -20.35
N MET A 474 3.21 -11.00 -20.28
CA MET A 474 1.95 -10.82 -21.02
C MET A 474 1.23 -9.55 -20.59
N ASP A 475 1.08 -9.31 -19.28
CA ASP A 475 0.51 -8.08 -18.71
C ASP A 475 1.24 -6.84 -19.23
N ALA A 476 2.58 -6.86 -19.23
CA ALA A 476 3.39 -5.78 -19.78
C ALA A 476 3.05 -5.48 -21.25
N VAL A 477 3.04 -6.51 -22.10
CA VAL A 477 2.71 -6.38 -23.54
C VAL A 477 1.31 -5.81 -23.73
N LEU A 478 0.33 -6.31 -22.96
CA LEU A 478 -1.05 -5.85 -23.03
C LEU A 478 -1.18 -4.38 -22.59
N GLN A 479 -0.49 -3.96 -21.54
CA GLN A 479 -0.48 -2.56 -21.11
C GLN A 479 0.12 -1.62 -22.15
N PHE A 480 1.22 -1.99 -22.81
CA PHE A 480 1.77 -1.19 -23.93
C PHE A 480 0.79 -1.08 -25.09
N TYR A 481 0.16 -2.19 -25.47
CA TYR A 481 -0.85 -2.20 -26.51
C TYR A 481 -2.06 -1.31 -26.15
N LEU A 482 -2.54 -1.39 -24.91
CA LEU A 482 -3.67 -0.60 -24.42
C LEU A 482 -3.32 0.88 -24.30
N ALA A 483 -2.11 1.24 -23.88
CA ALA A 483 -1.66 2.62 -23.87
C ALA A 483 -1.60 3.22 -25.29
N LYS A 484 -1.17 2.44 -26.29
CA LYS A 484 -1.24 2.84 -27.70
C LYS A 484 -2.69 3.03 -28.15
N LYS A 485 -3.59 2.13 -27.77
CA LYS A 485 -5.00 2.21 -28.16
C LYS A 485 -5.74 3.39 -27.52
N VAL A 486 -5.45 3.68 -26.25
CA VAL A 486 -6.18 4.68 -25.45
C VAL A 486 -5.59 6.09 -25.61
N ALA A 487 -4.27 6.21 -25.62
CA ALA A 487 -3.57 7.49 -25.64
C ALA A 487 -2.79 7.73 -26.95
N GLY A 488 -2.77 6.76 -27.88
CA GLY A 488 -2.05 6.92 -29.14
C GLY A 488 -0.53 6.96 -28.98
N LEU A 489 -0.01 6.56 -27.81
CA LEU A 489 1.41 6.58 -27.47
C LEU A 489 2.09 5.33 -28.01
N THR A 490 3.28 5.50 -28.56
CA THR A 490 4.05 4.41 -29.15
C THR A 490 5.33 4.15 -28.37
N TRP A 491 5.79 2.90 -28.40
CA TRP A 491 7.11 2.56 -27.92
C TRP A 491 8.15 3.27 -28.79
N PRO A 492 9.19 3.90 -28.20
CA PRO A 492 10.20 4.58 -28.99
C PRO A 492 10.98 3.56 -29.87
N PRO A 493 10.97 3.71 -31.21
CA PRO A 493 11.41 2.66 -32.15
C PRO A 493 12.90 2.30 -32.05
N ASP A 494 13.78 3.27 -31.80
CA ASP A 494 15.24 3.04 -31.71
C ASP A 494 15.68 2.48 -30.34
N PHE A 495 14.74 2.33 -29.41
CA PHE A 495 15.04 2.13 -28.01
C PHE A 495 15.25 0.66 -27.62
N GLY A 496 14.58 -0.26 -28.31
CA GLY A 496 14.78 -1.70 -28.11
C GLY A 496 16.21 -2.14 -28.42
N VAL A 497 16.77 -1.67 -29.54
CA VAL A 497 18.15 -1.96 -29.94
C VAL A 497 19.14 -1.32 -28.97
N ALA A 498 18.90 -0.07 -28.56
CA ALA A 498 19.78 0.63 -27.63
C ALA A 498 19.82 -0.05 -26.24
N ILE A 499 18.70 -0.56 -25.75
CA ILE A 499 18.64 -1.34 -24.51
C ILE A 499 19.24 -2.72 -24.65
N LEU A 500 19.00 -3.43 -25.74
CA LEU A 500 19.62 -4.74 -25.95
C LEU A 500 21.14 -4.60 -26.01
N THR A 501 21.63 -3.55 -26.69
CA THR A 501 23.05 -3.20 -26.73
C THR A 501 23.57 -2.82 -25.35
N ALA A 502 22.83 -2.00 -24.59
CA ALA A 502 23.26 -1.57 -23.27
C ALA A 502 23.16 -2.69 -22.21
N GLY A 503 22.16 -3.56 -22.30
CA GLY A 503 22.01 -4.78 -21.50
C GLY A 503 23.14 -5.78 -21.79
N SER A 504 23.58 -5.90 -23.05
CA SER A 504 24.74 -6.72 -23.42
C SER A 504 26.04 -6.27 -22.76
N LEU A 505 26.15 -4.99 -22.35
CA LEU A 505 27.30 -4.50 -21.57
C LEU A 505 27.27 -4.96 -20.10
N ILE A 506 26.09 -5.33 -19.58
CA ILE A 506 25.90 -5.69 -18.16
C ILE A 506 25.81 -7.23 -17.99
N VAL A 507 25.63 -8.00 -19.07
CA VAL A 507 25.66 -9.48 -19.07
C VAL A 507 27.04 -10.08 -18.72
N PRO A 508 28.19 -9.55 -19.16
CA PRO A 508 29.49 -10.18 -18.91
C PRO A 508 29.86 -10.35 -17.42
N PRO A 509 29.65 -9.37 -16.53
CA PRO A 509 29.82 -9.55 -15.08
C PRO A 509 28.97 -10.68 -14.49
N PHE A 510 27.74 -10.84 -15.00
CA PHE A 510 26.85 -11.91 -14.58
C PHE A 510 27.34 -13.28 -15.07
N LEU A 511 27.82 -13.37 -16.32
CA LEU A 511 28.44 -14.60 -16.85
C LEU A 511 29.73 -14.96 -16.08
N LEU A 512 30.56 -13.96 -15.74
CA LEU A 512 31.73 -14.17 -14.88
C LEU A 512 31.32 -14.66 -13.49
N HIS A 513 30.25 -14.12 -12.92
CA HIS A 513 29.72 -14.59 -11.64
C HIS A 513 29.28 -16.07 -11.72
N ILE A 514 28.54 -16.45 -12.76
CA ILE A 514 28.17 -17.85 -13.00
C ILE A 514 29.41 -18.73 -13.16
N TYR A 515 30.44 -18.26 -13.88
CA TYR A 515 31.67 -19.02 -14.10
C TYR A 515 32.49 -19.24 -12.82
N PHE A 516 32.65 -18.21 -11.99
CA PHE A 516 33.40 -18.33 -10.73
C PHE A 516 32.58 -18.99 -9.61
N GLY A 517 31.25 -18.95 -9.68
CA GLY A 517 30.35 -19.56 -8.69
C GLY A 517 30.34 -18.89 -7.32
N HIS A 518 30.94 -17.70 -7.18
CA HIS A 518 30.91 -16.89 -5.96
C HIS A 518 31.23 -15.42 -6.28
N LEU A 519 30.94 -14.53 -5.34
CA LEU A 519 31.26 -13.11 -5.45
C LEU A 519 32.77 -12.90 -5.29
N THR A 520 33.44 -12.44 -6.34
CA THR A 520 34.88 -12.15 -6.34
C THR A 520 35.15 -10.67 -6.58
N VAL A 521 36.32 -10.18 -6.15
CA VAL A 521 36.80 -8.83 -6.48
C VAL A 521 36.79 -8.59 -8.00
N VAL A 522 37.08 -9.63 -8.78
CA VAL A 522 37.02 -9.60 -10.26
C VAL A 522 35.59 -9.36 -10.75
N THR A 523 34.60 -10.09 -10.22
CA THR A 523 33.18 -9.88 -10.61
C THR A 523 32.66 -8.50 -10.21
N ILE A 524 33.04 -8.00 -9.03
CA ILE A 524 32.68 -6.64 -8.57
C ILE A 524 33.33 -5.59 -9.47
N GLY A 525 34.64 -5.72 -9.74
CA GLY A 525 35.37 -4.83 -10.62
C GLY A 525 34.79 -4.81 -12.04
N ALA A 526 34.52 -5.99 -12.60
CA ALA A 526 33.89 -6.14 -13.91
C ALA A 526 32.49 -5.49 -13.94
N PHE A 527 31.69 -5.67 -12.89
CA PHE A 527 30.39 -5.02 -12.76
C PHE A 527 30.51 -3.50 -12.73
N LEU A 528 31.39 -2.95 -11.88
CA LEU A 528 31.59 -1.50 -11.79
C LEU A 528 32.07 -0.91 -13.13
N ILE A 529 33.01 -1.57 -13.80
CA ILE A 529 33.47 -1.17 -15.14
C ILE A 529 32.31 -1.23 -16.15
N SER A 530 31.52 -2.29 -16.11
CA SER A 530 30.36 -2.46 -17.00
C SER A 530 29.29 -1.40 -16.77
N VAL A 531 29.04 -1.00 -15.52
CA VAL A 531 28.15 0.11 -15.18
C VAL A 531 28.71 1.44 -15.72
N ILE A 532 30.00 1.70 -15.58
CA ILE A 532 30.62 2.91 -16.13
C ILE A 532 30.51 2.93 -17.67
N LEU A 533 30.86 1.83 -18.33
CA LEU A 533 30.75 1.71 -19.79
C LEU A 533 29.31 1.85 -20.26
N TYR A 534 28.37 1.23 -19.54
CA TYR A 534 26.94 1.38 -19.77
C TYR A 534 26.49 2.83 -19.63
N LEU A 535 26.85 3.52 -18.55
CA LEU A 535 26.48 4.92 -18.33
C LEU A 535 27.11 5.84 -19.39
N LEU A 536 28.35 5.57 -19.81
CA LEU A 536 29.00 6.30 -20.90
C LEU A 536 28.31 6.05 -22.25
N PHE A 537 27.90 4.82 -22.53
CA PHE A 537 27.15 4.48 -23.73
C PHE A 537 25.78 5.15 -23.73
N VAL A 538 25.05 5.06 -22.62
CA VAL A 538 23.77 5.75 -22.40
C VAL A 538 23.95 7.25 -22.60
N TRP A 539 24.97 7.84 -21.98
CA TRP A 539 25.27 9.26 -22.10
C TRP A 539 25.53 9.65 -23.55
N LYS A 540 26.32 8.88 -24.30
CA LYS A 540 26.71 9.24 -25.68
C LYS A 540 25.66 8.92 -26.73
N LYS A 541 24.89 7.85 -26.57
CA LYS A 541 24.04 7.28 -27.63
C LYS A 541 22.55 7.30 -27.31
N ILE A 542 22.17 7.35 -26.04
CA ILE A 542 20.76 7.21 -25.63
C ILE A 542 20.18 8.55 -25.17
N LEU A 543 20.90 9.35 -24.40
CA LEU A 543 20.40 10.67 -23.95
C LEU A 543 20.46 11.71 -25.08
N PHE A 544 19.37 12.46 -25.26
CA PHE A 544 19.31 13.58 -26.20
C PHE A 544 20.10 14.80 -25.66
N SER A 545 20.46 15.71 -26.56
CA SER A 545 21.28 16.90 -26.24
C SER A 545 20.65 17.78 -25.15
N ASP A 546 19.33 17.98 -25.22
CA ASP A 546 18.55 18.75 -24.25
C ASP A 546 18.44 18.06 -22.87
N GLU A 547 18.53 16.74 -22.82
CA GLU A 547 18.59 15.98 -21.58
C GLU A 547 19.97 16.11 -20.92
N ARG A 548 21.04 16.05 -21.73
CA ARG A 548 22.43 16.22 -21.25
C ARG A 548 22.65 17.62 -20.69
N GLU A 549 22.21 18.66 -21.40
CA GLU A 549 22.33 20.05 -20.95
C GLU A 549 21.62 20.29 -19.62
N ARG A 550 20.41 19.72 -19.45
CA ARG A 550 19.68 19.81 -18.17
C ARG A 550 20.39 19.10 -17.02
N ILE A 551 21.04 17.97 -17.27
CA ILE A 551 21.82 17.25 -16.27
C ILE A 551 23.08 18.07 -15.90
N ILE A 552 23.81 18.57 -16.90
CA ILE A 552 25.00 19.41 -16.70
C ILE A 552 24.63 20.65 -15.86
N HIS A 553 23.57 21.37 -16.25
CA HIS A 553 23.14 22.58 -15.54
C HIS A 553 22.75 22.31 -14.07
N ARG A 554 22.15 21.14 -13.77
CA ARG A 554 21.88 20.74 -12.38
C ARG A 554 23.14 20.40 -11.61
N LEU A 555 24.09 19.70 -12.22
CA LEU A 555 25.37 19.37 -11.59
C LEU A 555 26.19 20.63 -11.30
N GLU A 556 26.18 21.60 -12.21
CA GLU A 556 26.80 22.91 -12.01
C GLU A 556 26.18 23.63 -10.81
N ARG A 557 24.84 23.71 -10.72
CA ARG A 557 24.17 24.33 -9.55
C ARG A 557 24.53 23.66 -8.23
N LEU A 558 24.63 22.34 -8.19
CA LEU A 558 25.03 21.60 -6.98
C LEU A 558 26.50 21.86 -6.63
N ARG A 559 27.36 22.06 -7.63
CA ARG A 559 28.77 22.40 -7.45
C ARG A 559 28.98 23.83 -6.92
N PHE A 560 28.00 24.72 -7.15
CA PHE A 560 27.99 26.09 -6.60
C PHE A 560 27.20 26.22 -5.28
N SER A 561 26.59 25.15 -4.77
CA SER A 561 25.88 25.14 -3.47
C SER A 561 26.67 24.49 -2.32
N PHE A 562 27.89 24.03 -2.60
CA PHE A 562 28.92 23.66 -1.64
C PHE A 562 30.08 24.64 -1.78
#